data_AF-A0A380E1N8-F1
#
_entry.id   AF-A0A380E1N8-F1
#
_cell.length_a   1.000
_cell.length_b   1.000
_cell.length_c   1.000
_cell.angle_alpha   90.00
_cell.angle_beta   90.00
_cell.angle_gamma   90.00
#
_symmetry.space_group_name_H-M   'P 1'
#
loop_
_entity.id
_entity.type
_entity.pdbx_description
1 polymer ?
#
loop_
_entity_poly.entity_id
_entity_poly.type
_entity_poly.pdbx_seq_one_letter_code
_entity_poly.pdbx_strand_id
1 'polypeptide(L)'
;MDNFGLKVKATNVVGSGDGVEVFVHCDDHDIVFNASIPFDKSIIDSNSSLRSEDKGDDMSTLVGTVLSGFEYRAQKEKYDNLYKFFKDNEKKYQYTGFTKEAINKTQNSGYENEYFI
;
A
#
# COMPACT_ATOMS: atom_id res chain seq x y z
N MET A 1 -5.81 7.84 9.10
CA MET A 1 -6.02 8.95 10.05
C MET A 1 -5.67 8.57 11.48
N ASP A 2 -6.35 7.61 12.10
CA ASP A 2 -6.22 7.37 13.56
C ASP A 2 -4.85 6.88 14.03
N ASN A 3 -4.21 5.97 13.27
CA ASN A 3 -2.94 5.35 13.67
C ASN A 3 -1.70 6.06 13.07
N PHE A 4 -1.79 6.51 11.81
CA PHE A 4 -0.64 7.05 11.07
C PHE A 4 -0.79 8.51 10.64
N GLY A 5 -1.93 9.16 10.89
CA GLY A 5 -2.16 10.54 10.45
C GLY A 5 -2.30 10.75 8.94
N LEU A 6 -2.25 9.69 8.12
CA LEU A 6 -2.30 9.77 6.66
C LEU A 6 -3.72 9.57 6.10
N LYS A 7 -3.98 10.21 4.96
CA LYS A 7 -5.18 9.98 4.14
C LYS A 7 -4.92 8.86 3.14
N VAL A 8 -5.76 7.83 3.19
CA VAL A 8 -5.71 6.68 2.28
C VAL A 8 -7.07 6.49 1.61
N LYS A 9 -7.09 5.79 0.48
CA LYS A 9 -8.31 5.42 -0.25
C LYS A 9 -8.39 3.92 -0.39
N ALA A 10 -9.54 3.33 -0.09
CA ALA A 10 -9.76 1.91 -0.36
C ALA A 10 -9.72 1.64 -1.87
N THR A 11 -9.02 0.58 -2.25
CA THR A 11 -8.86 0.14 -3.64
C THR A 11 -9.52 -1.21 -3.89
N ASN A 12 -9.64 -2.04 -2.86
CA ASN A 12 -10.35 -3.31 -2.91
C ASN A 12 -10.88 -3.71 -1.52
N VAL A 13 -11.96 -4.48 -1.48
CA VAL A 13 -12.51 -5.08 -0.26
C VAL A 13 -12.89 -6.52 -0.59
N VAL A 14 -12.30 -7.47 0.14
CA VAL A 14 -12.45 -8.90 -0.10
C VAL A 14 -12.78 -9.64 1.19
N GLY A 15 -13.34 -10.85 1.08
CA GLY A 15 -13.44 -11.75 2.22
C GLY A 15 -12.05 -12.30 2.58
N SER A 16 -11.71 -12.32 3.87
CA SER A 16 -10.42 -12.83 4.35
C SER A 16 -10.66 -13.56 5.67
N GLY A 17 -10.38 -14.86 5.69
CA GLY A 17 -10.81 -15.75 6.79
C GLY A 17 -12.32 -15.67 7.03
N ASP A 18 -12.71 -15.51 8.30
CA ASP A 18 -14.11 -15.32 8.70
C ASP A 18 -14.56 -13.84 8.65
N GLY A 19 -13.65 -12.94 8.29
CA GLY A 19 -13.83 -11.49 8.25
C GLY A 19 -13.74 -10.90 6.83
N VAL A 20 -13.20 -9.69 6.77
CA VAL A 20 -12.94 -8.93 5.54
C VAL A 20 -11.53 -8.36 5.57
N GLU A 21 -10.99 -8.05 4.40
CA GLU A 21 -9.72 -7.35 4.26
C GLU A 21 -9.87 -6.19 3.29
N VAL A 22 -9.35 -5.03 3.70
CA VAL A 22 -9.45 -3.79 2.94
C VAL A 22 -8.07 -3.42 2.43
N PHE A 23 -7.91 -3.37 1.11
CA PHE A 23 -6.72 -2.85 0.46
C PHE A 23 -6.87 -1.33 0.33
N VAL A 24 -5.78 -0.61 0.59
CA VAL A 24 -5.75 0.85 0.56
C VAL A 24 -4.52 1.34 -0.20
N HIS A 25 -4.71 2.44 -0.93
CA HIS A 25 -3.65 3.20 -1.55
C HIS A 25 -3.50 4.56 -0.85
N CYS A 26 -2.27 4.91 -0.50
CA CYS A 26 -1.87 6.21 0.02
C CYS A 26 -1.14 7.00 -1.08
N ASP A 27 -1.51 8.27 -1.21
CA ASP A 27 -0.77 9.30 -1.94
C ASP A 27 -1.07 10.62 -1.22
N ASP A 28 -0.31 10.87 -0.16
CA ASP A 28 -0.53 11.98 0.77
C ASP A 28 0.80 12.68 1.06
N HIS A 29 0.95 13.94 0.60
CA HIS A 29 2.20 14.70 0.71
C HIS A 29 3.44 13.94 0.18
N ASP A 30 3.32 13.33 -1.00
CA ASP A 30 4.33 12.48 -1.66
C ASP A 30 4.68 11.18 -0.92
N ILE A 31 3.94 10.82 0.15
CA ILE A 31 4.05 9.51 0.79
C ILE A 31 3.12 8.56 0.05
N VAL A 32 3.71 7.60 -0.66
CA VAL A 32 2.99 6.69 -1.56
C VAL A 32 3.21 5.24 -1.14
N PHE A 33 2.14 4.48 -0.91
CA PHE A 33 2.20 3.04 -0.64
C PHE A 33 0.83 2.36 -0.85
N ASN A 34 0.84 1.05 -1.05
CA ASN A 34 -0.30 0.17 -0.87
C ASN A 34 -0.14 -0.62 0.43
N ALA A 35 -1.25 -0.86 1.11
CA ALA A 35 -1.32 -1.72 2.29
C ALA A 35 -2.66 -2.44 2.33
N SER A 36 -2.78 -3.45 3.19
CA SER A 36 -4.07 -4.06 3.52
C SER A 36 -4.22 -4.22 5.03
N ILE A 37 -5.47 -4.19 5.49
CA ILE A 37 -5.79 -4.33 6.91
C ILE A 37 -6.98 -5.29 7.03
N PRO A 38 -6.83 -6.42 7.74
CA PRO A 38 -7.93 -7.33 8.02
C PRO A 38 -8.82 -6.79 9.14
N PHE A 39 -10.12 -7.08 9.07
CA PHE A 39 -11.12 -6.74 10.07
C PHE A 39 -12.13 -7.86 10.26
N ASP A 40 -12.61 -8.01 11.48
CA ASP A 40 -13.82 -8.79 11.76
C ASP A 40 -15.06 -8.13 11.15
N LYS A 41 -16.09 -8.93 10.86
CA LYS A 41 -17.37 -8.44 10.32
C LYS A 41 -18.04 -7.38 11.22
N SER A 42 -17.75 -7.41 12.53
CA SER A 42 -18.25 -6.42 13.49
C SER A 42 -17.70 -5.01 13.27
N ILE A 43 -16.77 -4.81 12.33
CA ILE A 43 -16.29 -3.47 11.95
C ILE A 43 -17.42 -2.54 11.46
N ILE A 44 -18.53 -3.09 10.99
CA ILE A 44 -19.70 -2.31 10.56
C ILE A 44 -20.59 -1.86 11.72
N ASP A 45 -20.37 -2.39 12.93
CA ASP A 45 -21.26 -2.17 14.08
C ASP A 45 -21.02 -0.80 14.75
N SER A 46 -19.88 -0.15 14.48
CA SER A 46 -19.56 1.16 15.04
C SER A 46 -18.71 2.02 14.10
N ASN A 47 -18.76 3.33 14.33
CA ASN A 47 -17.82 4.31 13.75
C ASN A 47 -16.90 4.89 14.85
N SER A 48 -16.64 4.13 15.91
CA SER A 48 -15.72 4.56 16.97
C SER A 48 -14.28 4.60 16.46
N SER A 49 -13.40 5.27 17.20
CA SER A 49 -11.96 5.30 16.91
C SER A 49 -11.40 3.89 16.68
N LEU A 50 -10.60 3.73 15.62
CA LEU A 50 -9.87 2.50 15.29
C LEU A 50 -8.39 2.60 15.70
N ARG A 51 -8.09 3.48 16.67
CA ARG A 51 -6.75 3.57 17.23
C ARG A 51 -6.36 2.25 17.89
N SER A 52 -5.32 1.62 17.38
CA SER A 52 -4.81 0.34 17.86
C SER A 52 -3.78 0.53 18.97
N GLU A 53 -3.83 -0.36 19.96
CA GLU A 53 -2.81 -0.51 21.00
C GLU A 53 -2.03 -1.83 20.83
N ASP A 54 -2.18 -2.49 19.67
CA ASP A 54 -1.46 -3.70 19.33
C ASP A 54 0.06 -3.46 19.26
N LYS A 55 0.81 -4.40 19.83
CA LYS A 55 2.29 -4.40 19.91
C LYS A 55 2.90 -5.64 19.27
N GLY A 56 2.09 -6.43 18.56
CA GLY A 56 2.51 -7.63 17.88
C GLY A 56 3.31 -7.37 16.60
N ASP A 57 3.75 -8.48 16.00
CA ASP A 57 4.55 -8.48 14.77
C ASP A 57 3.74 -7.99 13.56
N ASP A 58 2.42 -8.21 13.54
CA ASP A 58 1.53 -7.76 12.45
C ASP A 58 1.47 -6.23 12.38
N MET A 59 1.32 -5.55 13.53
CA MET A 59 1.38 -4.10 13.60
C MET A 59 2.77 -3.57 13.22
N SER A 60 3.84 -4.27 13.62
CA SER A 60 5.22 -3.90 13.23
C SER A 60 5.45 -4.03 11.73
N THR A 61 4.89 -5.07 11.10
CA THR A 61 4.90 -5.27 9.66
C THR A 61 4.18 -4.14 8.94
N LEU A 62 2.98 -3.77 9.41
CA LEU A 62 2.20 -2.67 8.84
C LEU A 62 2.93 -1.33 8.96
N VAL A 63 3.61 -1.07 10.09
CA VAL A 63 4.48 0.11 10.25
C VAL A 63 5.58 0.12 9.19
N GLY A 64 6.25 -1.02 8.95
CA GLY A 64 7.26 -1.16 7.91
C GLY A 64 6.71 -0.87 6.51
N THR A 65 5.55 -1.43 6.17
CA THR A 65 4.82 -1.15 4.92
C THR A 65 4.55 0.34 4.74
N VAL A 66 4.06 1.04 5.76
CA VAL A 66 3.82 2.50 5.70
C VAL A 66 5.12 3.28 5.54
N LEU A 67 6.19 2.89 6.27
CA LEU A 67 7.50 3.55 6.20
C LEU A 67 8.14 3.46 4.81
N SER A 68 7.84 2.42 4.03
CA SER A 68 8.32 2.35 2.64
C SER A 68 7.86 3.54 1.78
N GLY A 69 6.67 4.10 2.03
CA GLY A 69 6.20 5.30 1.34
C GLY A 69 6.93 6.56 1.77
N PHE A 70 7.42 6.61 3.01
CA PHE A 70 8.31 7.67 3.47
C PHE A 70 9.70 7.55 2.82
N GLU A 71 10.20 6.33 2.65
CA GLU A 71 11.47 6.08 1.94
C GLU A 71 11.37 6.46 0.46
N TYR A 72 10.25 6.17 -0.20
CA TYR A 72 9.97 6.68 -1.54
C TYR A 72 10.06 8.20 -1.56
N ARG A 73 9.34 8.88 -0.66
CA ARG A 73 9.37 10.35 -0.57
C ARG A 73 10.79 10.90 -0.38
N ALA A 74 11.57 10.28 0.50
CA ALA A 74 12.94 10.71 0.79
C ALA A 74 13.87 10.57 -0.41
N GLN A 75 13.60 9.62 -1.31
CA GLN A 75 14.41 9.31 -2.49
C GLN A 75 13.63 9.46 -3.80
N LYS A 76 12.62 10.34 -3.82
CA LYS A 76 11.60 10.40 -4.89
C LYS A 76 12.20 10.48 -6.29
N GLU A 77 13.14 11.39 -6.50
CA GLU A 77 13.81 11.57 -7.79
C GLU A 77 14.53 10.30 -8.27
N LYS A 78 15.19 9.58 -7.36
CA LYS A 78 15.89 8.32 -7.68
C LYS A 78 14.91 7.23 -8.09
N TYR A 79 13.81 7.07 -7.36
CA TYR A 79 12.77 6.09 -7.70
C TYR A 79 12.03 6.44 -8.99
N ASP A 80 11.70 7.71 -9.22
CA ASP A 80 11.05 8.18 -10.45
C ASP A 80 11.96 7.98 -11.68
N ASN A 81 13.27 8.24 -11.54
CA ASN A 81 14.25 7.97 -12.58
C ASN A 81 14.40 6.46 -12.85
N LEU A 82 14.37 5.63 -11.82
CA LEU A 82 14.42 4.16 -11.96
C LEU A 82 13.17 3.63 -12.67
N TYR A 83 11.99 4.12 -12.28
CA TYR A 83 10.73 3.79 -12.96
C TYR A 83 10.80 4.15 -14.45
N LYS A 84 11.26 5.36 -14.77
CA LYS A 84 11.45 5.81 -16.16
C LYS A 84 12.43 4.92 -16.91
N PHE A 85 13.55 4.55 -16.30
CA PHE A 85 14.50 3.62 -16.90
C PHE A 85 13.84 2.30 -17.28
N PHE A 86 13.04 1.69 -16.40
CA PHE A 86 12.31 0.48 -16.75
C PHE A 86 11.30 0.74 -17.89
N LYS A 87 10.50 1.80 -17.79
CA LYS A 87 9.51 2.13 -18.82
C LYS A 87 10.11 2.29 -20.21
N ASP A 88 11.23 3.01 -20.31
CA ASP A 88 11.89 3.30 -21.58
C ASP A 88 12.53 2.03 -22.20
N ASN A 89 12.79 1.00 -21.40
CA ASN A 89 13.50 -0.21 -21.79
C ASN A 89 12.62 -1.46 -21.96
N GLU A 90 11.32 -1.39 -21.64
CA GLU A 90 10.35 -2.51 -21.77
C GLU A 90 10.44 -3.20 -23.14
N LYS A 91 10.38 -2.44 -24.24
CA LYS A 91 10.41 -2.98 -25.60
C LYS A 91 11.76 -3.60 -25.96
N LYS A 92 12.84 -2.98 -25.49
CA LYS A 92 14.21 -3.40 -25.81
C LYS A 92 14.53 -4.76 -25.20
N TYR A 93 14.12 -4.98 -23.95
CA TYR A 93 14.39 -6.23 -23.23
C TYR A 93 13.17 -7.15 -23.14
N GLN A 94 12.07 -6.80 -23.80
CA GLN A 94 10.87 -7.63 -23.96
C GLN A 94 10.27 -8.09 -22.61
N TYR A 95 10.06 -7.15 -21.70
CA TYR A 95 9.32 -7.40 -20.47
C TYR A 95 8.12 -6.47 -20.33
N THR A 96 7.23 -6.83 -19.41
CA THR A 96 6.09 -6.02 -18.99
C THR A 96 6.04 -5.99 -17.48
N GLY A 97 5.62 -4.86 -16.93
CA GLY A 97 5.24 -4.78 -15.52
C GLY A 97 3.84 -5.34 -15.23
N PHE A 98 3.45 -5.30 -13.96
CA PHE A 98 2.05 -5.44 -13.57
C PHE A 98 1.19 -4.33 -14.18
N THR A 99 -0.12 -4.56 -14.28
CA THR A 99 -1.04 -3.46 -14.57
C THR A 99 -1.25 -2.61 -13.32
N LYS A 100 -1.56 -1.31 -13.50
CA LYS A 100 -1.92 -0.43 -12.39
C LYS A 100 -3.09 -0.97 -11.57
N GLU A 101 -4.05 -1.61 -12.22
CA GLU A 101 -5.18 -2.23 -11.53
C GLU A 101 -4.74 -3.40 -10.64
N ALA A 102 -3.83 -4.25 -11.12
CA ALA A 102 -3.29 -5.35 -10.32
C ALA A 102 -2.54 -4.81 -9.09
N ILE A 103 -1.61 -3.86 -9.28
CA ILE A 103 -0.89 -3.24 -8.16
C ILE A 103 -1.86 -2.66 -7.13
N ASN A 104 -2.82 -1.82 -7.56
CA ASN A 104 -3.71 -1.14 -6.63
C ASN A 104 -4.68 -2.08 -5.92
N LYS A 105 -5.13 -3.18 -6.55
CA LYS A 105 -6.19 -4.03 -5.98
C LYS A 105 -5.69 -5.29 -5.27
N THR A 106 -4.45 -5.70 -5.51
CA THR A 106 -3.95 -7.00 -5.03
C THR A 106 -2.60 -6.93 -4.32
N GLN A 107 -1.90 -5.80 -4.33
CA GLN A 107 -0.61 -5.66 -3.66
C GLN A 107 -0.73 -4.76 -2.41
N ASN A 108 0.11 -5.03 -1.42
CA ASN A 108 -0.01 -4.47 -0.07
C ASN A 108 1.34 -4.38 0.67
N SER A 109 2.47 -4.50 -0.03
CA SER A 109 3.79 -4.59 0.61
C SER A 109 4.43 -3.24 0.89
N GLY A 110 3.87 -2.15 0.34
CA GLY A 110 4.38 -0.80 0.55
C GLY A 110 4.37 0.05 -0.71
N TYR A 111 5.43 0.82 -0.94
CA TYR A 111 5.65 1.53 -2.19
C TYR A 111 5.95 0.55 -3.32
N GLU A 112 4.98 0.40 -4.22
CA GLU A 112 5.03 -0.53 -5.34
C GLU A 112 4.54 0.18 -6.62
N ASN A 113 5.05 -0.24 -7.77
CA ASN A 113 4.57 0.20 -9.08
C ASN A 113 4.60 -0.96 -10.09
N GLU A 114 4.34 -0.67 -11.37
CA GLU A 114 4.30 -1.69 -12.41
C GLU A 114 5.59 -2.53 -12.50
N TYR A 115 6.78 -2.01 -12.17
CA TYR A 115 8.06 -2.68 -12.41
C TYR A 115 8.74 -3.26 -11.18
N PHE A 116 8.46 -2.74 -9.99
CA PHE A 116 9.08 -3.20 -8.76
C PHE A 116 8.14 -3.05 -7.56
N ILE A 117 8.31 -4.00 -6.64
CA ILE A 117 7.50 -4.26 -5.45
C ILE A 117 8.45 -4.26 -4.26
#